data_AF-A0A7W0LNI3-F1
#
_entry.id   AF-A0A7W0LNI3-F1
#
_cell.length_a   1.000
_cell.length_b   1.000
_cell.length_c   1.000
_cell.angle_alpha   90.00
_cell.angle_beta   90.00
_cell.angle_gamma   90.00
#
_symmetry.space_group_name_H-M   'P 1'
#
loop_
_entity.id
_entity.type
_entity.pdbx_description
1 polymer ?
#
loop_
_entity_poly.entity_id
_entity_poly.type
_entity_poly.pdbx_seq_one_letter_code
_entity_poly.pdbx_strand_id
1 'polypeptide(L)'
;MTEPGRPRYVAIITDGNGRWAQGRGLPVIEGHRAGADVVKARLRDAARLGIEELTVFSFSTENWTRPPGEVAGLMEMFSERIDRETPELHEEGVRMRFIGRREGVPAELGRRMDWAEEVTAQNTRITRFVAFNYGGRAE
;
A
#
# COMPACT_ATOMS: atom_id res chain seq x y z
N MET A 1 19.10 -2.92 18.44
CA MET A 1 18.98 -4.36 18.76
C MET A 1 17.53 -4.62 19.08
N THR A 2 16.82 -5.43 18.27
CA THR A 2 15.43 -5.83 18.51
C THR A 2 15.34 -6.69 19.77
N GLU A 3 14.40 -6.38 20.67
CA GLU A 3 14.17 -7.22 21.85
C GLU A 3 13.76 -8.64 21.45
N PRO A 4 14.28 -9.69 22.13
CA PRO A 4 13.89 -11.06 21.84
C PRO A 4 12.36 -11.22 21.97
N GLY A 5 11.71 -11.67 20.89
CA GLY A 5 10.26 -11.91 20.83
C GLY A 5 9.43 -10.90 20.00
N ARG A 6 10.02 -9.80 19.49
CA ARG A 6 9.30 -8.87 18.61
C ARG A 6 9.32 -9.33 17.15
N PRO A 7 8.19 -9.27 16.41
CA PRO A 7 8.16 -9.63 15.00
C PRO A 7 9.01 -8.63 14.20
N ARG A 8 9.87 -9.16 13.33
CA ARG A 8 10.67 -8.37 12.38
C ARG A 8 9.86 -7.99 11.13
N TYR A 9 8.90 -8.83 10.77
CA TYR A 9 8.13 -8.75 9.53
C TYR A 9 6.64 -8.88 9.86
N VAL A 10 5.84 -7.94 9.37
CA VAL A 10 4.38 -7.96 9.54
C VAL A 10 3.71 -7.78 8.19
N ALA A 11 2.66 -8.55 7.93
CA ALA A 11 1.81 -8.38 6.77
C ALA A 11 0.39 -8.02 7.20
N ILE A 12 -0.23 -7.06 6.50
CA ILE A 12 -1.59 -6.60 6.72
C ILE A 12 -2.40 -6.83 5.45
N ILE A 13 -3.51 -7.55 5.58
CA ILE A 13 -4.56 -7.61 4.56
C ILE A 13 -5.59 -6.55 4.92
N THR A 14 -5.74 -5.52 4.08
CA THR A 14 -6.71 -4.47 4.32
C THR A 14 -8.09 -4.89 3.81
N ASP A 15 -8.89 -5.49 4.68
CA ASP A 15 -10.28 -5.87 4.40
C ASP A 15 -11.26 -4.94 5.13
N GLY A 16 -12.49 -4.86 4.63
CA GLY A 16 -13.61 -4.17 5.28
C GLY A 16 -13.86 -2.74 4.79
N ASN A 17 -13.02 -2.19 3.90
CA ASN A 17 -13.18 -0.83 3.36
C ASN A 17 -14.57 -0.58 2.75
N GLY A 18 -15.05 -1.49 1.89
CA GLY A 18 -16.37 -1.37 1.28
C GLY A 18 -17.52 -1.44 2.30
N ARG A 19 -17.43 -2.37 3.27
CA ARG A 19 -18.42 -2.49 4.36
C ARG A 19 -18.43 -1.24 5.24
N TRP A 20 -17.26 -0.68 5.53
CA TRP A 20 -17.11 0.54 6.32
C TRP A 20 -17.77 1.74 5.65
N ALA A 21 -17.61 1.88 4.32
CA ALA A 21 -18.23 2.93 3.53
C ALA A 21 -19.75 2.76 3.44
N GLN A 22 -20.22 1.55 3.16
CA GLN A 22 -21.66 1.22 3.10
C GLN A 22 -22.37 1.52 4.43
N GLY A 23 -21.78 1.14 5.56
CA GLY A 23 -22.31 1.45 6.89
C GLY A 23 -22.40 2.94 7.22
N ARG A 24 -21.84 3.80 6.37
CA ARG A 24 -21.85 5.27 6.49
C ARG A 24 -22.59 5.96 5.33
N GLY A 25 -23.17 5.20 4.40
CA GLY A 25 -23.80 5.75 3.20
C GLY A 25 -22.79 6.46 2.26
N LEU A 26 -21.52 6.10 2.33
CA LEU A 26 -20.45 6.69 1.53
C LEU A 26 -20.13 5.84 0.28
N PRO A 27 -19.61 6.46 -0.80
CA PRO A 27 -19.04 5.73 -1.92
C PRO A 27 -17.94 4.76 -1.47
N VAL A 28 -17.83 3.59 -2.12
CA VAL A 28 -16.84 2.55 -1.78
C VAL A 28 -15.40 3.08 -1.77
N ILE A 29 -15.08 4.01 -2.69
CA ILE A 29 -13.75 4.62 -2.78
C ILE A 29 -13.36 5.39 -1.51
N GLU A 30 -14.33 5.98 -0.79
CA GLU A 30 -14.05 6.66 0.49
C GLU A 30 -13.61 5.67 1.57
N GLY A 31 -14.13 4.44 1.53
CA GLY A 31 -13.65 3.37 2.39
C GLY A 31 -12.21 2.99 2.09
N HIS A 32 -11.82 2.95 0.80
CA HIS A 32 -10.44 2.69 0.41
C HIS A 32 -9.50 3.82 0.82
N ARG A 33 -9.94 5.09 0.68
CA ARG A 33 -9.20 6.24 1.19
C ARG A 33 -8.99 6.13 2.70
N ALA A 34 -10.04 5.91 3.48
CA ALA A 34 -9.92 5.73 4.92
C ALA A 34 -9.00 4.57 5.31
N GLY A 35 -9.09 3.43 4.62
CA GLY A 35 -8.23 2.27 4.85
C GLY A 35 -6.75 2.57 4.61
N ALA A 36 -6.43 3.32 3.56
CA ALA A 36 -5.06 3.72 3.27
C ALA A 36 -4.48 4.72 4.30
N ASP A 37 -5.30 5.62 4.85
CA ASP A 37 -4.88 6.49 5.96
C ASP A 37 -4.55 5.68 7.22
N VAL A 38 -5.37 4.66 7.52
CA VAL A 38 -5.11 3.72 8.62
C VAL A 38 -3.80 2.97 8.39
N VAL A 39 -3.54 2.47 7.18
CA VAL A 39 -2.27 1.79 6.85
C VAL A 39 -1.08 2.70 7.09
N LYS A 40 -1.12 3.96 6.64
CA LYS A 40 -0.04 4.92 6.87
C LYS A 40 0.21 5.15 8.35
N ALA A 41 -0.85 5.25 9.16
CA ALA A 41 -0.71 5.33 10.62
C ALA A 41 -0.06 4.05 11.20
N ARG A 42 -0.50 2.86 10.76
CA ARG A 42 0.08 1.58 11.20
C ARG A 42 1.54 1.40 10.78
N LEU A 43 1.95 1.93 9.63
CA LEU A 43 3.35 1.97 9.21
C LEU A 43 4.22 2.78 10.17
N ARG A 44 3.74 3.94 10.60
CA ARG A 44 4.43 4.77 11.60
C ARG A 44 4.52 4.07 12.95
N ASP A 45 3.47 3.38 13.37
CA ASP A 45 3.48 2.55 14.58
C ASP A 45 4.52 1.41 14.45
N ALA A 46 4.55 0.72 13.31
CA ALA A 46 5.50 -0.36 13.04
C ALA A 46 6.95 0.13 13.10
N ALA A 47 7.24 1.28 12.47
CA ALA A 47 8.56 1.89 12.53
C ALA A 47 8.98 2.27 13.95
N ARG A 48 8.05 2.75 14.80
CA ARG A 48 8.32 3.04 16.22
C ARG A 48 8.59 1.79 17.05
N LEU A 49 7.94 0.68 16.71
CA LEU A 49 8.11 -0.61 17.37
C LEU A 49 9.41 -1.35 16.98
N GLY A 50 10.11 -0.85 15.94
CA GLY A 50 11.33 -1.46 15.41
C GLY A 50 11.05 -2.64 14.48
N ILE A 51 9.87 -2.69 13.86
CA ILE A 51 9.57 -3.63 12.78
C ILE A 51 10.40 -3.25 11.56
N GLU A 52 11.06 -4.23 10.94
CA GLU A 52 11.96 -4.00 9.81
C GLU A 52 11.19 -3.92 8.49
N GLU A 53 10.12 -4.71 8.34
CA GLU A 53 9.30 -4.69 7.14
C GLU A 53 7.80 -4.80 7.43
N LEU A 54 7.04 -3.99 6.70
CA LEU A 54 5.59 -4.02 6.69
C LEU A 54 5.06 -4.24 5.28
N THR A 55 4.40 -5.36 5.05
CA THR A 55 3.74 -5.67 3.78
C THR A 55 2.26 -5.33 3.86
N VAL A 56 1.73 -4.62 2.86
CA VAL A 56 0.33 -4.24 2.79
C VAL A 56 -0.30 -4.78 1.52
N PHE A 57 -1.32 -5.61 1.69
CA PHE A 57 -2.10 -6.18 0.60
C PHE A 57 -3.09 -5.15 0.04
N SER A 58 -2.67 -4.46 -1.02
CA SER A 58 -3.33 -3.23 -1.46
C SER A 58 -4.27 -3.45 -2.63
N PHE A 59 -3.92 -4.34 -3.57
CA PHE A 59 -4.76 -4.69 -4.70
C PHE A 59 -4.42 -6.11 -5.18
N SER A 60 -5.39 -7.01 -5.25
CA SER A 60 -5.18 -8.40 -5.68
C SER A 60 -5.55 -8.62 -7.15
N THR A 61 -5.10 -9.72 -7.74
CA THR A 61 -5.48 -10.14 -9.10
C THR A 61 -7.00 -10.31 -9.26
N GLU A 62 -7.70 -10.73 -8.21
CA GLU A 62 -9.16 -10.89 -8.22
C GLU A 62 -9.89 -9.53 -8.24
N ASN A 63 -9.22 -8.44 -7.83
CA ASN A 63 -9.84 -7.12 -7.83
C ASN A 63 -10.10 -6.58 -9.24
N TRP A 64 -9.47 -7.14 -10.28
CA TRP A 64 -9.80 -6.82 -11.68
C TRP A 64 -11.21 -7.24 -12.10
N THR A 65 -11.86 -8.13 -11.35
CA THR A 65 -13.25 -8.56 -11.62
C THR A 65 -14.31 -7.57 -11.12
N ARG A 66 -13.89 -6.50 -10.42
CA ARG A 66 -14.79 -5.45 -9.92
C ARG A 66 -15.33 -4.57 -11.06
N PRO A 67 -16.39 -3.78 -10.82
CA PRO A 67 -16.92 -2.87 -11.83
C PRO A 67 -15.83 -1.93 -12.39
N PRO A 68 -15.78 -1.69 -13.72
CA PRO A 68 -14.70 -0.90 -14.34
C PRO A 68 -14.50 0.49 -13.74
N GLY A 69 -15.59 1.18 -13.35
CA GLY A 69 -15.51 2.48 -12.69
C GLY A 69 -14.86 2.44 -11.31
N GLU A 70 -15.05 1.35 -10.55
CA GLU A 70 -14.39 1.16 -9.26
C GLU A 70 -12.90 0.89 -9.45
N VAL A 71 -12.53 0.03 -10.41
CA VAL A 71 -11.13 -0.23 -10.75
C VAL A 71 -10.43 1.06 -11.19
N ALA A 72 -11.04 1.85 -12.07
CA ALA A 72 -10.49 3.13 -12.50
C ALA A 72 -10.27 4.09 -11.33
N GLY A 73 -11.26 4.24 -10.44
CA GLY A 73 -11.15 5.09 -9.25
C GLY A 73 -10.07 4.62 -8.28
N LEU A 74 -9.85 3.31 -8.16
CA LEU A 74 -8.73 2.76 -7.39
C LEU A 74 -7.38 3.14 -8.00
N MET A 75 -7.20 2.99 -9.33
CA MET A 75 -5.94 3.36 -10.00
C MET A 75 -5.61 4.85 -9.85
N GLU A 76 -6.63 5.71 -9.95
CA GLU A 76 -6.49 7.16 -9.71
C GLU A 76 -6.09 7.44 -8.26
N MET A 77 -6.81 6.86 -7.28
CA MET A 77 -6.48 7.01 -5.87
C MET A 77 -5.06 6.51 -5.54
N PHE A 78 -4.61 5.40 -6.13
CA PHE A 78 -3.24 4.92 -5.95
C PHE A 78 -2.22 5.91 -6.49
N SER A 79 -2.48 6.49 -7.67
CA SER A 79 -1.61 7.49 -8.27
C SER A 79 -1.50 8.73 -7.38
N GLU A 80 -2.64 9.27 -6.94
CA GLU A 80 -2.72 10.43 -6.02
C GLU A 80 -1.97 10.15 -4.71
N ARG A 81 -2.12 8.95 -4.14
CA ARG A 81 -1.46 8.59 -2.88
C ARG A 81 0.03 8.43 -3.04
N ILE A 82 0.52 7.85 -4.13
CA ILE A 82 1.96 7.72 -4.35
C ILE A 82 2.58 9.12 -4.46
N ASP A 83 2.01 10.00 -5.27
CA ASP A 83 2.53 11.37 -5.46
C ASP A 83 2.58 12.14 -4.13
N ARG A 84 1.53 12.02 -3.32
CA ARG A 84 1.42 12.74 -2.04
C ARG A 84 2.26 12.11 -0.93
N GLU A 85 2.24 10.79 -0.79
CA GLU A 85 2.83 10.10 0.37
C GLU A 85 4.33 9.83 0.20
N THR A 86 4.84 9.64 -1.02
CA THR A 86 6.26 9.32 -1.23
C THR A 86 7.20 10.36 -0.61
N PRO A 87 7.02 11.68 -0.80
CA PRO A 87 7.89 12.68 -0.17
C PRO A 87 7.86 12.61 1.36
N GLU A 88 6.66 12.51 1.95
CA GLU A 88 6.50 12.39 3.40
C GLU A 88 7.16 11.11 3.95
N LEU A 89 6.97 9.99 3.26
CA LEU A 89 7.56 8.70 3.64
C LEU A 89 9.08 8.69 3.44
N HIS A 90 9.57 9.41 2.44
CA HIS A 90 11.00 9.60 2.21
C HIS A 90 11.65 10.33 3.38
N GLU A 91 11.07 11.46 3.80
CA GLU A 91 11.50 12.24 4.97
C GLU A 91 11.44 11.42 6.27
N GLU A 92 10.44 10.54 6.39
CA GLU A 92 10.31 9.62 7.53
C GLU A 92 11.31 8.46 7.50
N GLY A 93 12.12 8.31 6.45
CA GLY A 93 13.12 7.25 6.31
C GLY A 93 12.53 5.90 5.93
N VAL A 94 11.34 5.87 5.33
CA VAL A 94 10.69 4.65 4.83
C VAL A 94 11.21 4.31 3.44
N ARG A 95 11.58 3.04 3.22
CA ARG A 95 11.91 2.51 1.89
C ARG A 95 10.69 1.83 1.29
N MET A 96 10.20 2.31 0.15
CA MET A 96 9.05 1.75 -0.53
C MET A 96 9.47 0.70 -1.57
N ARG A 97 8.71 -0.38 -1.67
CA ARG A 97 8.87 -1.44 -2.68
C ARG A 97 7.48 -1.92 -3.12
N PHE A 98 7.27 -2.10 -4.42
CA PHE A 98 6.04 -2.67 -4.96
C PHE A 98 6.30 -4.11 -5.40
N ILE A 99 5.44 -5.03 -4.96
CA ILE A 99 5.52 -6.46 -5.29
C ILE A 99 4.23 -6.92 -5.96
N GLY A 100 4.34 -7.90 -6.85
CA GLY A 100 3.24 -8.37 -7.70
C GLY A 100 3.46 -8.00 -9.17
N ARG A 101 2.42 -8.23 -9.98
CA ARG A 101 2.50 -8.19 -11.44
C ARG A 101 2.36 -6.77 -11.99
N ARG A 102 3.24 -6.39 -12.93
CA ARG A 102 3.15 -5.09 -13.61
C ARG A 102 2.21 -5.15 -14.82
N GLU A 103 1.87 -6.33 -15.32
CA GLU A 103 0.92 -6.50 -16.41
C GLU A 103 -0.47 -5.98 -16.03
N GLY A 104 -1.06 -5.14 -16.89
CA GLY A 104 -2.37 -4.54 -16.67
C GLY A 104 -2.36 -3.28 -15.79
N VAL A 105 -1.25 -2.96 -15.13
CA VAL A 105 -1.09 -1.68 -14.41
C VAL A 105 -1.00 -0.54 -15.43
N PRO A 106 -1.78 0.54 -15.29
CA PRO A 106 -1.65 1.70 -16.16
C PRO A 106 -0.21 2.23 -16.16
N ALA A 107 0.34 2.52 -17.34
CA ALA A 107 1.75 2.91 -17.49
C ALA A 107 2.14 4.11 -16.61
N GLU A 108 1.21 5.04 -16.43
CA GLU A 108 1.39 6.24 -15.62
C GLU A 108 1.41 5.95 -14.10
N LEU A 109 0.67 4.94 -13.65
CA LEU A 109 0.78 4.42 -12.28
C LEU A 109 2.10 3.63 -12.12
N GLY A 110 2.49 2.85 -13.12
CA GLY A 110 3.78 2.14 -13.13
C GLY A 110 4.96 3.08 -12.95
N ARG A 111 5.01 4.19 -13.71
CA ARG A 111 6.04 5.23 -13.55
C ARG A 111 6.10 5.83 -12.15
N ARG A 112 4.94 6.08 -11.53
CA ARG A 112 4.88 6.58 -10.14
C ARG A 112 5.42 5.56 -9.13
N MET A 113 5.08 4.28 -9.31
CA MET A 113 5.61 3.21 -8.47
C MET A 113 7.15 3.19 -8.56
N ASP A 114 7.69 3.24 -9.77
CA ASP A 114 9.13 3.19 -10.01
C ASP A 114 9.84 4.42 -9.42
N TRP A 115 9.28 5.62 -9.62
CA TRP A 115 9.75 6.86 -8.99
C TRP A 115 9.78 6.76 -7.47
N ALA A 116 8.73 6.22 -6.84
CA ALA A 116 8.67 6.07 -5.40
C ALA A 116 9.71 5.07 -4.85
N GLU A 117 9.99 3.99 -5.57
CA GLU A 117 11.07 3.06 -5.22
C GLU A 117 12.44 3.74 -5.33
N GLU A 118 12.68 4.51 -6.39
CA GLU A 118 13.94 5.20 -6.64
C GLU A 118 14.22 6.26 -5.57
N VAL A 119 13.27 7.16 -5.32
CA VAL A 119 13.40 8.23 -4.32
C VAL A 119 13.68 7.67 -2.93
N THR A 120 13.07 6.54 -2.58
CA THR A 120 13.18 5.97 -1.23
C THR A 120 14.23 4.85 -1.11
N ALA A 121 15.01 4.57 -2.16
CA ALA A 121 15.88 3.38 -2.22
C ALA A 121 16.91 3.29 -1.09
N GLN A 122 17.44 4.44 -0.65
CA GLN A 122 18.51 4.54 0.36
C GLN A 122 17.98 4.61 1.80
N ASN A 123 16.66 4.60 1.98
CA ASN A 123 16.05 4.69 3.29
C ASN A 123 16.18 3.36 4.07
N THR A 124 16.38 3.46 5.39
CA THR A 124 16.75 2.30 6.23
C THR A 124 15.90 2.14 7.49
N ARG A 125 14.94 3.04 7.76
CA ARG A 125 14.15 2.98 9.00
C ARG A 125 13.19 1.79 9.03
N ILE A 126 12.51 1.54 7.91
CA ILE A 126 11.57 0.43 7.69
C ILE A 126 11.36 0.24 6.18
N THR A 127 11.18 -0.99 5.73
CA THR A 127 10.75 -1.28 4.35
C THR A 127 9.24 -1.48 4.29
N ARG A 128 8.54 -0.66 3.50
CA ARG A 128 7.12 -0.84 3.18
C ARG A 128 6.99 -1.58 1.86
N PHE A 129 6.48 -2.80 1.91
CA PHE A 129 6.07 -3.53 0.72
C PHE A 129 4.60 -3.24 0.41
N VAL A 130 4.33 -2.78 -0.81
CA VAL A 130 2.99 -2.59 -1.35
C VAL A 130 2.72 -3.74 -2.31
N ALA A 131 1.95 -4.72 -1.86
CA ALA A 131 1.52 -5.82 -2.72
C ALA A 131 0.37 -5.33 -3.62
N PHE A 132 0.69 -5.17 -4.90
CA PHE A 132 -0.18 -4.61 -5.91
C PHE A 132 -0.28 -5.57 -7.10
N ASN A 133 -1.51 -5.84 -7.54
CA ASN A 133 -1.79 -6.87 -8.54
C ASN A 133 -1.11 -8.21 -8.16
N TYR A 134 -1.24 -8.56 -6.88
CA TYR A 134 -0.61 -9.74 -6.30
C TYR A 134 -1.64 -10.87 -6.15
N GLY A 135 -1.22 -12.10 -6.44
CA GLY A 135 -1.96 -13.32 -6.13
C GLY A 135 -1.01 -14.45 -5.79
N GLY A 136 -1.08 -15.01 -4.57
CA GLY A 136 -0.11 -15.98 -4.05
C GLY A 136 -0.08 -17.35 -4.72
N ARG A 137 -1.00 -17.65 -5.66
CA ARG A 137 -0.96 -18.84 -6.54
C ARG A 137 -0.27 -18.56 -7.88
N ALA A 138 0.00 -17.29 -8.17
CA ALA A 138 0.45 -16.80 -9.45
C ALA A 138 1.87 -16.19 -9.37
N GLU A 139 2.48 -16.25 -8.19
CA GLU A 139 3.88 -15.98 -7.87
C GLU A 139 4.58 -17.32 -7.61
#